data_AF-A0A353Y2F2-F1
#
_entry.id   AF-A0A353Y2F2-F1
#
_cell.length_a   1.000
_cell.length_b   1.000
_cell.length_c   1.000
_cell.angle_alpha   90.00
_cell.angle_beta   90.00
_cell.angle_gamma   90.00
#
_symmetry.space_group_name_H-M   'P 1'
#
loop_
_entity.id
_entity.type
_entity.pdbx_description
1 polymer ?
#
loop_
_entity_poly.entity_id
_entity_poly.type
_entity_poly.pdbx_seq_one_letter_code
_entity_poly.pdbx_strand_id
1 'polypeptide(L)' 'MRIAIIGQQDFGKAVLEALLARGDDVAGVFCKPEKPGEKPDALRAAAESLGLQVFQFA' A
#
# COMPACT_ATOMS: atom_id res chain seq x y z
N MET A 1 -2.36 -3.84 15.98
CA MET A 1 -3.30 -4.78 15.32
C MET A 1 -2.63 -5.34 14.07
N ARG A 2 -3.16 -6.43 13.48
CA ARG A 2 -2.67 -6.95 12.20
C ARG A 2 -3.63 -6.57 11.08
N ILE A 3 -3.17 -5.78 10.12
CA ILE A 3 -4.03 -5.02 9.19
C ILE A 3 -3.70 -5.36 7.74
N ALA A 4 -4.74 -5.56 6.92
CA ALA A 4 -4.66 -5.53 5.47
C ALA A 4 -5.19 -4.19 4.95
N ILE A 5 -4.45 -3.53 4.07
CA ILE A 5 -4.87 -2.26 3.46
C ILE A 5 -5.29 -2.53 2.02
N ILE A 6 -6.54 -2.22 1.68
CA ILE A 6 -7.04 -2.29 0.30
C ILE A 6 -7.36 -0.86 -0.13
N GLY A 7 -6.58 -0.30 -1.04
CA GLY A 7 -6.66 1.12 -1.35
C GLY A 7 -5.76 1.54 -2.51
N GLN A 8 -5.66 2.85 -2.71
CA GLN A 8 -4.88 3.48 -3.78
C GLN A 8 -4.61 4.95 -3.45
N GLN A 9 -3.74 5.57 -4.23
CA GLN A 9 -3.40 6.99 -4.28
C GLN A 9 -2.89 7.55 -2.94
N ASP A 10 -2.80 8.88 -2.86
CA ASP A 10 -2.19 9.58 -1.73
C ASP A 10 -2.92 9.36 -0.41
N PHE A 11 -4.25 9.19 -0.44
CA PHE A 11 -5.02 8.90 0.77
C PHE A 11 -4.67 7.52 1.34
N GLY A 12 -4.58 6.50 0.48
CA GLY A 12 -4.16 5.16 0.91
C GLY A 12 -2.76 5.19 1.53
N LYS A 13 -1.83 5.92 0.91
CA LYS A 13 -0.48 6.13 1.45
C LYS A 13 -0.50 6.79 2.82
N ALA A 14 -1.27 7.86 3.00
CA ALA A 14 -1.37 8.56 4.29
C ALA A 14 -1.94 7.65 5.40
N VAL A 15 -2.91 6.79 5.06
CA VAL A 15 -3.43 5.77 5.99
C VAL A 15 -2.35 4.76 6.36
N LEU A 16 -1.59 4.24 5.38
CA LEU A 16 -0.47 3.33 5.64
C LEU A 16 0.54 3.95 6.62
N GLU A 17 0.97 5.17 6.36
CA GLU A 17 1.94 5.89 7.20
C GLU A 17 1.40 6.10 8.63
N ALA A 18 0.13 6.47 8.76
CA ALA A 18 -0.50 6.66 10.07
C ALA A 18 -0.62 5.35 10.87
N LEU A 19 -0.95 4.23 10.21
CA LEU A 19 -1.04 2.92 10.86
C LEU A 19 0.33 2.43 11.34
N LEU A 20 1.36 2.58 10.51
CA LEU A 20 2.73 2.23 10.90
C LEU A 20 3.24 3.12 12.04
N ALA A 21 3.00 4.43 11.98
CA ALA A 21 3.38 5.36 13.05
C ALA A 21 2.67 5.04 14.37
N ARG A 22 1.45 4.48 14.32
CA ARG A 22 0.73 4.00 15.50
C ARG A 22 1.29 2.68 16.07
N GLY A 23 2.19 2.01 15.34
CA GLY A 23 2.78 0.73 15.73
C GLY A 23 1.93 -0.49 15.33
N ASP A 24 1.04 -0.35 14.36
CA ASP A 24 0.31 -1.49 13.80
C ASP A 24 1.17 -2.33 12.86
N ASP A 25 0.87 -3.62 12.79
CA ASP A 25 1.48 -4.58 11.87
C ASP A 25 0.66 -4.62 10.56
N VAL A 26 1.23 -4.12 9.48
CA VAL A 26 0.60 -4.17 8.15
C VAL A 26 1.01 -5.47 7.46
N ALA A 27 0.09 -6.43 7.45
CA ALA A 27 0.32 -7.76 6.90
C ALA A 27 0.33 -7.79 5.36
N GLY A 28 -0.26 -6.78 4.71
CA GLY A 28 -0.29 -6.70 3.26
C GLY A 28 -1.04 -5.48 2.73
N VAL A 29 -0.65 -5.05 1.54
CA VAL A 29 -1.25 -3.92 0.83
C VAL A 29 -1.77 -4.40 -0.52
N PHE A 30 -3.03 -4.11 -0.81
CA PHE A 30 -3.74 -4.52 -2.01
C PHE A 30 -4.05 -3.30 -2.85
N CYS A 31 -3.41 -3.22 -4.01
CA CYS A 31 -3.56 -2.11 -4.94
C CYS A 31 -4.14 -2.60 -6.27
N LYS A 32 -4.74 -1.68 -7.03
CA LYS A 32 -5.14 -1.94 -8.41
C LYS A 32 -3.90 -2.26 -9.27
N PRO A 33 -3.97 -3.21 -10.23
CA PRO A 33 -2.93 -3.38 -11.24
C PRO A 33 -2.75 -2.12 -12.08
N GLU A 34 -1.50 -1.81 -12.39
CA GLU A 34 -1.13 -0.70 -13.26
C GLU A 34 -1.01 -1.18 -14.71
N LYS A 35 -1.37 -0.31 -15.66
CA LYS A 35 -1.09 -0.57 -17.07
C LYS A 35 0.40 -0.35 -17.38
N PRO A 36 0.97 -1.01 -18.40
CA PRO A 36 2.31 -0.71 -18.87
C PRO A 36 2.48 0.79 -19.19
N GLY A 37 3.44 1.44 -18.53
CA GLY A 37 3.72 2.87 -18.69
C GLY A 37 2.88 3.80 -17.80
N GLU A 38 1.96 3.28 -17.00
CA GLU A 38 1.24 4.05 -15.98
C GLU A 38 2.17 4.36 -14.80
N LYS A 39 1.96 5.52 -14.17
CA LYS A 39 2.72 5.90 -12.99
C LYS A 39 2.39 4.95 -11.83
N PRO A 40 3.39 4.49 -11.06
CA PRO A 40 3.16 3.76 -9.83
C PRO A 40 2.17 4.45 -8.89
N ASP A 41 1.20 3.70 -8.39
CA ASP A 41 0.27 4.14 -7.37
C ASP A 41 1.05 4.56 -6.12
N ALA A 42 0.66 5.69 -5.52
CA ALA A 42 1.39 6.28 -4.40
C ALA A 42 1.42 5.34 -3.18
N LEU A 43 0.34 4.60 -2.92
CA LEU A 43 0.28 3.60 -1.84
C LEU A 43 1.15 2.39 -2.20
N ARG A 44 1.10 1.90 -3.44
CA ARG A 44 1.95 0.78 -3.89
C ARG A 44 3.43 1.10 -3.68
N ALA A 45 3.89 2.22 -4.24
CA ALA A 45 5.29 2.62 -4.17
C ALA A 45 5.76 2.82 -2.72
N ALA A 46 4.91 3.38 -1.87
CA ALA A 46 5.19 3.52 -0.45
C ALA A 46 5.33 2.15 0.24
N ALA A 47 4.38 1.24 0.02
CA ALA A 47 4.41 -0.10 0.60
C ALA A 47 5.66 -0.90 0.18
N GLU A 48 6.01 -0.87 -1.10
CA GLU A 48 7.23 -1.51 -1.62
C GLU A 48 8.50 -0.90 -1.01
N SER A 49 8.56 0.43 -0.89
CA SER A 49 9.72 1.11 -0.27
C SER A 49 9.90 0.77 1.20
N LEU A 50 8.82 0.38 1.88
CA LEU A 50 8.79 -0.05 3.28
C LEU A 50 9.00 -1.57 3.43
N GLY A 51 9.22 -2.30 2.33
CA GLY A 51 9.41 -3.75 2.33
C GLY A 51 8.14 -4.54 2.65
N LEU A 52 6.96 -3.92 2.52
CA LEU A 52 5.68 -4.58 2.79
C LEU A 52 5.24 -5.43 1.60
N GLN A 53 4.51 -6.50 1.89
CA GLN A 53 3.97 -7.36 0.85
C GLN A 53 2.84 -6.65 0.09
N VAL A 54 3.03 -6.47 -1.21
CA VAL A 54 2.04 -5.89 -2.11
C VAL A 54 1.38 -6.97 -2.94
N PHE A 55 0.06 -6.86 -3.09
CA PHE A 55 -0.77 -7.74 -3.90
C PHE A 55 -1.52 -6.91 -4.95
N GLN A 56 -1.41 -7.32 -6.22
CA GLN A 56 -2.19 -6.79 -7.33
C GLN A 56 -2.85 -7.99 -8.03
N PHE A 57 -4.19 -7.99 -8.10
CA PHE A 57 -4.96 -9.06 -8.71
C PHE A 57 -5.54 -8.61 -10.05
N ALA A 58 -5.38 -9.45 -11.08
CA ALA A 58 -5.83 -9.22 -12.46
C ALA A 58 -7.27 -9.68 -12.70
#